data_AF-A0A2U3L6N9-F1
#
_entry.id   AF-A0A2U3L6N9-F1
#
_cell.length_a   1.000
_cell.length_b   1.000
_cell.length_c   1.000
_cell.angle_alpha   90.00
_cell.angle_beta   90.00
_cell.angle_gamma   90.00
#
_symmetry.space_group_name_H-M   'P 1'
#
loop_
_entity.id
_entity.type
_entity.pdbx_description
1 polymer ?
#
loop_
_entity_poly.entity_id
_entity_poly.type
_entity_poly.pdbx_seq_one_letter_code
_entity_poly.pdbx_strand_id
1 'polypeptide(L)'
;MRYAESVTFLTTVYHSKPAFEVPKLIARALGVKSRNPNSVSITRPTGELLYHGLARLTSDFEVCSGDAIKPLTQGEAIRVWITRPPKP
;
A
#
# COMPACT_ATOMS: atom_id res chain seq x y z
N MET A 1 -10.85 4.72 -23.32
CA MET A 1 -10.07 3.90 -22.36
C MET A 1 -10.19 4.50 -20.98
N ARG A 2 -10.52 3.72 -19.95
CA ARG A 2 -10.52 4.18 -18.56
C ARG A 2 -9.16 3.83 -17.97
N TYR A 3 -8.36 4.82 -17.64
CA TYR A 3 -7.05 4.60 -17.04
C TYR A 3 -7.21 4.37 -15.54
N ALA A 4 -6.61 3.29 -15.03
CA ALA A 4 -6.45 3.12 -13.61
C ALA A 4 -5.35 4.07 -13.14
N GLU A 5 -5.69 4.99 -12.23
CA GLU A 5 -4.71 5.86 -11.59
C GLU A 5 -3.94 5.02 -10.56
N SER A 6 -2.62 5.01 -10.69
CA SER A 6 -1.74 4.28 -9.78
C SER A 6 -0.55 5.13 -9.38
N VAL A 7 -0.06 4.94 -8.16
CA VAL A 7 1.13 5.60 -7.62
C VAL A 7 2.06 4.55 -7.03
N THR A 8 3.34 4.71 -7.32
CA THR A 8 4.42 3.96 -6.67
C THR A 8 5.23 4.90 -5.80
N PHE A 9 5.54 4.48 -4.59
CA PHE A 9 6.39 5.24 -3.68
C PHE A 9 7.27 4.32 -2.84
N LEU A 10 8.36 4.89 -2.33
CA LEU A 10 9.22 4.25 -1.36
C LEU A 10 8.84 4.73 0.03
N THR A 11 8.80 3.83 0.99
CA THR A 11 8.56 4.14 2.40
C THR A 11 9.38 3.21 3.28
N THR A 12 9.53 3.58 4.56
CA THR A 12 10.21 2.79 5.57
C THR A 12 9.18 2.21 6.53
N VAL A 13 9.33 0.93 6.87
CA VAL A 13 8.48 0.26 7.85
C VAL A 13 8.73 0.87 9.23
N TYR A 14 7.73 1.51 9.83
CA TYR A 14 7.89 2.25 11.09
C TYR A 14 7.59 1.42 12.34
N HIS A 15 6.81 0.32 12.23
CA HIS A 15 6.48 -0.56 13.35
C HIS A 15 6.72 -2.04 12.99
N SER A 16 7.06 -2.86 13.99
CA SER A 16 7.15 -4.34 13.93
C SER A 16 5.85 -5.11 13.59
N LYS A 17 4.72 -4.43 13.37
CA LYS A 17 3.50 -5.03 12.81
C LYS A 17 3.52 -4.81 11.29
N PRO A 18 2.80 -5.60 10.47
CA PRO A 18 2.77 -5.45 9.01
C PRO A 18 1.96 -4.21 8.57
N ALA A 19 2.16 -3.07 9.25
CA ALA A 19 1.54 -1.79 8.99
C ALA A 19 2.64 -0.81 8.55
N PHE A 20 2.44 -0.24 7.38
CA PHE A 20 3.21 0.90 6.89
C PHE A 20 2.21 2.00 6.53
N GLU A 21 2.60 3.25 6.77
CA GLU A 21 1.77 4.39 6.44
C GLU A 21 1.85 4.64 4.94
N VAL A 22 0.69 4.70 4.30
CA VAL A 22 0.58 5.34 2.99
C VAL A 22 0.62 6.84 3.24
N PRO A 23 1.58 7.59 2.67
CA PRO A 23 1.63 9.03 2.85
C PRO A 23 0.28 9.68 2.52
N LYS A 24 -0.27 10.47 3.45
CA LYS A 24 -1.59 11.12 3.30
C LYS A 24 -1.71 11.90 1.99
N LEU A 25 -0.61 12.47 1.51
CA LEU A 25 -0.53 13.15 0.21
C LEU A 25 -0.82 12.20 -0.97
N ILE A 26 -0.27 10.99 -0.95
CA ILE A 26 -0.50 9.96 -1.98
C ILE A 26 -1.93 9.44 -1.91
N ALA A 27 -2.44 9.20 -0.71
CA ALA A 27 -3.82 8.77 -0.54
C ALA A 27 -4.81 9.84 -1.06
N ARG A 28 -4.56 11.12 -0.77
CA ARG A 28 -5.34 12.25 -1.33
C ARG A 28 -5.21 12.35 -2.84
N ALA A 29 -3.99 12.24 -3.38
CA ALA A 29 -3.74 12.32 -4.83
C ALA A 29 -4.46 11.22 -5.61
N LEU A 30 -4.50 10.00 -5.07
CA LEU A 30 -5.23 8.88 -5.66
C LEU A 30 -6.74 8.89 -5.36
N GLY A 31 -7.23 9.83 -4.54
CA GLY A 31 -8.60 9.83 -4.04
C GLY A 31 -8.97 8.55 -3.27
N VAL A 32 -7.97 7.87 -2.70
CA VAL A 32 -8.15 6.65 -1.93
C VAL A 32 -8.76 7.02 -0.59
N LYS A 33 -9.97 6.53 -0.33
CA LYS A 33 -10.66 6.69 0.95
C LYS A 33 -10.34 5.51 1.85
N SER A 34 -10.27 5.76 3.16
CA SER A 34 -10.20 4.69 4.15
C SER A 34 -11.35 3.69 3.95
N ARG A 35 -11.14 2.44 4.35
CA ARG A 35 -12.10 1.32 4.26
C ARG A 35 -12.44 0.80 2.86
N ASN A 36 -12.15 1.54 1.79
CA ASN A 36 -12.30 1.01 0.44
C ASN A 36 -11.18 -0.01 0.15
N PRO A 37 -11.49 -1.13 -0.53
CA PRO A 37 -10.46 -2.04 -1.03
C PRO A 37 -9.69 -1.37 -2.16
N ASN A 38 -8.36 -1.41 -2.07
CA ASN A 38 -7.45 -0.94 -3.11
C ASN A 38 -6.51 -2.07 -3.51
N SER A 39 -6.10 -2.11 -4.77
CA SER A 39 -5.04 -3.02 -5.18
C SER A 39 -3.70 -2.46 -4.68
N VAL A 40 -2.99 -3.27 -3.90
CA VAL A 40 -1.70 -2.93 -3.30
C VAL A 40 -0.70 -4.01 -3.65
N SER A 41 0.47 -3.59 -4.12
CA SER A 41 1.66 -4.45 -4.24
C SER A 41 2.78 -3.87 -3.40
N ILE A 42 3.49 -4.73 -2.68
CA ILE A 42 4.63 -4.36 -1.85
C ILE A 42 5.82 -5.18 -2.31
N THR A 43 6.91 -4.50 -2.62
CA THR A 43 8.18 -5.13 -3.01
C THR A 43 9.33 -4.57 -2.17
N ARG A 44 10.40 -5.35 -2.00
CA ARG A 44 11.69 -4.80 -1.59
C ARG A 44 12.27 -3.93 -2.72
N PRO A 45 13.20 -3.00 -2.43
CA PRO A 45 13.94 -2.28 -3.46
C PRO A 45 14.66 -3.20 -4.46
N THR A 46 15.03 -4.42 -4.01
CA THR A 46 15.62 -5.48 -4.82
C THR A 46 14.64 -6.11 -5.83
N GLY A 47 13.35 -5.80 -5.74
CA GLY A 47 12.28 -6.35 -6.58
C GLY A 47 11.56 -7.57 -6.00
N GLU A 48 11.98 -8.07 -4.84
CA GLU A 48 11.29 -9.20 -4.21
C GLU A 48 9.86 -8.83 -3.81
N LEU A 49 8.88 -9.63 -4.24
CA LEU A 49 7.48 -9.46 -3.88
C LEU A 49 7.23 -9.90 -2.42
N LEU A 50 6.67 -8.98 -1.64
CA LEU A 50 6.29 -9.17 -0.23
C LEU A 50 4.79 -9.37 -0.08
N TYR A 51 4.00 -8.73 -0.94
CA TYR A 51 2.56 -8.81 -0.95
C TYR A 51 1.99 -8.33 -2.30
N HIS A 52 0.92 -8.96 -2.75
CA HIS A 52 0.09 -8.48 -3.84
C HIS A 52 -1.37 -8.86 -3.57
N GLY A 53 -2.27 -7.89 -3.52
CA GLY A 53 -3.66 -8.18 -3.26
C GLY A 53 -4.52 -6.95 -3.03
N LEU A 54 -5.71 -7.19 -2.50
CA LEU A 54 -6.60 -6.13 -2.06
C LEU A 54 -6.36 -5.83 -0.58
N ALA A 55 -6.04 -4.59 -0.27
CA ALA A 55 -5.91 -4.13 1.09
C ALA A 55 -6.86 -2.97 1.40
N ARG A 56 -7.31 -2.91 2.66
CA ARG A 56 -8.06 -1.78 3.18
C ARG A 56 -7.11 -0.88 3.93
N LEU A 57 -7.25 0.42 3.71
CA LEU A 57 -6.57 1.42 4.52
C LEU A 57 -7.39 1.72 5.78
N THR A 58 -6.72 1.82 6.93
CA THR A 58 -7.33 2.31 8.18
C THR A 58 -7.70 3.80 8.06
N SER A 59 -8.32 4.36 9.10
CA SER A 59 -8.53 5.82 9.22
C SER A 59 -7.23 6.62 9.10
N ASP A 60 -6.13 6.01 9.54
CA ASP A 60 -4.79 6.60 9.57
C ASP A 60 -3.96 6.24 8.33
N PHE A 61 -4.60 5.67 7.30
CA PHE A 61 -3.98 5.25 6.04
C PHE A 61 -2.95 4.12 6.18
N GLU A 62 -3.08 3.31 7.23
CA GLU A 62 -2.26 2.11 7.39
C GLU A 62 -2.85 0.99 6.54
N VAL A 63 -1.98 0.23 5.87
CA VAL A 63 -2.38 -0.99 5.18
C VAL A 63 -2.62 -2.08 6.23
N CYS A 64 -3.88 -2.40 6.49
CA CYS A 64 -4.25 -3.60 7.22
C CYS A 64 -4.60 -4.70 6.21
N SER A 65 -3.75 -5.71 6.06
CA SER A 65 -4.15 -6.95 5.40
C SER A 65 -4.02 -8.12 6.36
N GLY A 66 -4.98 -9.03 6.33
CA GLY A 66 -4.89 -10.32 7.01
C GLY A 66 -3.75 -11.17 6.42
N ASP A 67 -2.99 -11.80 7.31
CA ASP A 67 -2.14 -12.99 7.22
C ASP A 67 -1.18 -13.22 6.03
N ALA A 68 -1.19 -12.40 4.97
CA ALA A 68 -0.50 -12.70 3.71
C ALA A 68 0.66 -11.75 3.36
N ILE A 69 1.00 -10.78 4.22
CA ILE A 69 2.22 -9.97 4.05
C ILE A 69 3.38 -10.78 4.61
N LYS A 70 4.40 -11.06 3.78
CA LYS A 70 5.67 -11.60 4.28
C LYS A 70 6.19 -10.72 5.42
N PRO A 71 6.84 -11.29 6.45
CA PRO A 71 7.34 -10.51 7.58
C PRO A 71 8.14 -9.28 7.13
N LEU A 72 7.77 -8.13 7.67
CA LEU A 72 8.44 -6.85 7.47
C LEU A 72 9.30 -6.54 8.69
N THR A 73 10.51 -6.04 8.47
CA THR A 73 11.38 -5.61 9.56
C THR A 73 11.21 -4.12 9.79
N GLN A 74 11.14 -3.68 11.05
CA GLN A 74 11.15 -2.24 11.37
C GLN A 74 12.45 -1.61 10.82
N GLY A 75 12.32 -0.46 10.16
CA GLY A 75 13.43 0.22 9.48
C GLY A 75 13.70 -0.29 8.06
N GLU A 76 13.04 -1.36 7.60
CA GLU A 76 13.18 -1.87 6.24
C GLU A 76 12.55 -0.90 5.24
N ALA A 77 13.28 -0.62 4.15
CA ALA A 77 12.75 0.12 3.02
C ALA A 77 11.90 -0.79 2.14
N ILE A 78 10.70 -0.33 1.77
CA ILE A 78 9.79 -1.03 0.88
C ILE A 78 9.30 -0.10 -0.23
N ARG A 79 8.98 -0.69 -1.38
CA ARG A 79 8.30 -0.03 -2.49
C ARG A 79 6.85 -0.48 -2.51
N VAL A 80 5.95 0.49 -2.46
CA VAL A 80 4.51 0.27 -2.44
C VAL A 80 3.92 0.80 -3.73
N TRP A 81 3.14 -0.03 -4.40
CA TRP A 81 2.33 0.34 -5.54
C TRP A 81 0.85 0.24 -5.15
N ILE A 82 0.12 1.33 -5.31
CA ILE A 82 -1.33 1.39 -5.01
C ILE A 82 -2.07 1.83 -6.25
N THR A 83 -3.14 1.10 -6.57
CA THR A 83 -4.01 1.41 -7.70
C THR A 83 -5.44 1.61 -7.21
N ARG A 84 -6.06 2.70 -7.68
CA ARG A 84 -7.47 2.99 -7.43
C ARG A 84 -8.36 2.04 -8.26
N PRO A 85 -9.54 1.63 -7.74
CA PRO A 85 -10.53 0.97 -8.59
C PRO A 85 -10.88 1.81 -9.82
N PRO A 86 -11.09 1.19 -11.01
CA PRO A 86 -11.54 1.91 -12.18
C PRO A 86 -12.91 2.58 -11.92
N LYS A 87 -13.11 3.79 -12.45
CA LYS A 87 -14.40 4.49 -12.33
C LYS A 87 -15.49 3.76 -13.16
N PRO A 88 -16.75 3.70 -12.68
CA PRO A 88 -17.89 3.17 -13.43
C PRO A 88 -18.19 3.92 -14.72
#